data_AF-A0A926VJD0-F1
#
_entry.id   AF-A0A926VJD0-F1
#
_cell.length_a   1.000
_cell.length_b   1.000
_cell.length_c   1.000
_cell.angle_alpha   90.00
_cell.angle_beta   90.00
_cell.angle_gamma   90.00
#
_symmetry.space_group_name_H-M   'P 1'
#
loop_
_entity.id
_entity.type
_entity.pdbx_description
1 polymer ?
#
loop_
_entity_poly.entity_id
_entity_poly.type
_entity_poly.pdbx_seq_one_letter_code
_entity_poly.pdbx_strand_id
1 'polypeptide(L)'
;MSETIRVYGYHGTNTEAAATIIQQGFNVSSNDYDWLGTGVYFFQDAPVRAWEWAKQQHPANPAVIRSTIRLDDCIDLVDISWFPLIRNIYNSFVEEYSQGNRPLPRQNPQRSKAHRLDCACFNYIVEVLGEQGQIPRTIRAVFLEGEPVYPNSAIFDRAHVQIAVRDTSLIEESRLVRL
;
A
#
# COMPACT_ATOMS: atom_id res chain seq x y z
N MET A 1 24.11 11.31 -2.80
CA MET A 1 22.63 11.31 -2.69
C MET A 1 22.17 10.22 -3.62
N SER A 2 21.50 9.19 -3.12
CA SER A 2 20.87 8.19 -3.99
C SER A 2 19.86 8.91 -4.88
N GLU A 3 19.82 8.55 -6.16
CA GLU A 3 18.87 9.12 -7.11
C GLU A 3 17.44 8.79 -6.66
N THR A 4 16.59 9.81 -6.53
CA THR A 4 15.17 9.62 -6.19
C THR A 4 14.48 8.87 -7.31
N ILE A 5 13.96 7.69 -7.00
CA ILE A 5 13.14 6.90 -7.92
C ILE A 5 11.74 7.51 -8.01
N ARG A 6 11.26 7.72 -9.24
CA ARG A 6 9.89 8.11 -9.54
C ARG A 6 9.18 7.00 -10.30
N VAL A 7 7.92 6.76 -9.94
CA VAL A 7 7.06 5.75 -10.55
C VAL A 7 5.68 6.33 -10.82
N TYR A 8 4.91 5.70 -11.72
CA TYR A 8 3.50 6.06 -11.87
C TYR A 8 2.65 5.25 -10.91
N GLY A 9 1.89 5.94 -10.06
CA GLY A 9 0.87 5.37 -9.21
C GLY A 9 -0.51 5.56 -9.80
N TYR A 10 -1.37 4.55 -9.69
CA TYR A 10 -2.77 4.62 -10.11
C TYR A 10 -3.67 4.37 -8.89
N HIS A 11 -4.48 5.36 -8.54
CA HIS A 11 -5.44 5.30 -7.43
C HIS A 11 -6.84 5.11 -7.99
N GLY A 12 -7.44 3.94 -7.73
CA GLY A 12 -8.84 3.66 -8.05
C GLY A 12 -9.77 4.26 -7.01
N THR A 13 -10.85 4.91 -7.45
CA THR A 13 -11.84 5.56 -6.57
C THR A 13 -13.16 5.77 -7.34
N ASN A 14 -14.07 6.61 -6.84
CA ASN A 14 -15.27 7.07 -7.56
C ASN A 14 -15.08 8.48 -8.15
N THR A 15 -15.94 8.86 -9.09
CA THR A 15 -15.86 10.16 -9.80
C THR A 15 -15.87 11.37 -8.86
N GLU A 16 -16.70 11.39 -7.82
CA GLU A 16 -16.83 12.53 -6.91
C GLU A 16 -15.59 12.69 -6.02
N ALA A 17 -15.09 11.57 -5.49
CA ALA A 17 -13.85 11.54 -4.74
C ALA A 17 -12.66 11.91 -5.64
N ALA A 18 -12.62 11.44 -6.89
CA ALA A 18 -11.58 11.81 -7.82
C ALA A 18 -11.56 13.31 -8.09
N ALA A 19 -12.71 13.93 -8.32
CA ALA A 19 -12.81 15.38 -8.49
C ALA A 19 -12.31 16.15 -7.25
N THR A 20 -12.67 15.67 -6.06
CA THR A 20 -12.22 16.26 -4.78
C THR A 20 -10.71 16.15 -4.63
N ILE A 21 -10.15 14.96 -4.86
CA ILE A 21 -8.70 14.70 -4.74
C ILE A 21 -7.90 15.56 -5.71
N ILE A 22 -8.37 15.74 -6.94
CA ILE A 22 -7.68 16.60 -7.93
C ILE A 22 -7.64 18.06 -7.48
N GLN A 23 -8.67 18.54 -6.78
CA GLN A 23 -8.74 19.93 -6.31
C GLN A 23 -8.00 20.14 -4.98
N GLN A 24 -8.10 19.20 -4.06
CA GLN A 24 -7.71 19.37 -2.66
C GLN A 24 -6.48 18.53 -2.26
N GLY A 25 -6.04 17.62 -3.12
CA GLY A 25 -5.02 16.64 -2.81
C GLY A 25 -5.58 15.39 -2.14
N PHE A 26 -4.70 14.44 -1.85
CA PHE A 26 -5.05 13.20 -1.18
C PHE A 26 -5.09 13.36 0.34
N ASN A 27 -5.97 12.62 0.99
CA ASN A 27 -5.97 12.44 2.44
C ASN A 27 -5.45 11.03 2.77
N VAL A 28 -4.60 10.95 3.78
CA VAL A 28 -4.04 9.68 4.25
C VAL A 28 -5.15 8.85 4.90
N SER A 29 -5.32 7.60 4.45
CA SER A 29 -6.18 6.62 5.12
C SER A 29 -5.44 6.04 6.34
N SER A 30 -6.16 5.86 7.44
CA SER A 30 -5.68 5.19 8.65
C SER A 30 -6.58 4.00 9.05
N ASN A 31 -7.15 3.31 8.06
CA ASN A 31 -7.98 2.14 8.32
C ASN A 31 -7.14 1.01 8.93
N ASP A 32 -7.74 0.23 9.82
CA ASP A 32 -7.06 -0.87 10.52
C ASP A 32 -6.97 -2.17 9.70
N TYR A 33 -7.40 -2.14 8.44
CA TYR A 33 -7.45 -3.29 7.52
C TYR A 33 -6.70 -3.06 6.20
N ASP A 34 -6.01 -1.93 6.05
CA ASP A 34 -5.19 -1.62 4.88
C ASP A 34 -3.96 -2.56 4.82
N TRP A 35 -3.28 -2.63 3.68
CA TRP A 35 -2.29 -3.69 3.43
C TRP A 35 -0.92 -3.43 4.06
N LEU A 36 -0.44 -2.19 3.94
CA LEU A 36 0.88 -1.73 4.34
C LEU A 36 0.77 -0.65 5.43
N GLY A 37 -0.32 -0.67 6.21
CA GLY A 37 -0.59 0.32 7.24
C GLY A 37 -1.26 1.60 6.71
N THR A 38 -1.14 2.67 7.49
CA THR A 38 -1.66 4.00 7.16
C THR A 38 -1.00 4.55 5.90
N GLY A 39 -1.77 5.10 4.96
CA GLY A 39 -1.24 5.67 3.71
C GLY A 39 -2.29 5.95 2.64
N VAL A 40 -1.85 6.59 1.55
CA VAL A 40 -2.58 6.69 0.29
C VAL A 40 -2.08 5.59 -0.64
N TYR A 41 -3.00 4.77 -1.15
CA TYR A 41 -2.67 3.55 -1.87
C TYR A 41 -2.68 3.73 -3.39
N PHE A 42 -1.63 3.27 -4.06
CA PHE A 42 -1.49 3.30 -5.51
C PHE A 42 -1.05 1.94 -6.06
N PHE A 43 -1.67 1.52 -7.16
CA PHE A 43 -1.13 0.47 -8.01
C PHE A 43 0.03 1.04 -8.81
N GLN A 44 1.25 0.51 -8.66
CA GLN A 44 2.41 0.99 -9.41
C GLN A 44 2.37 0.46 -10.85
N ASP A 45 2.46 1.37 -11.83
CA ASP A 45 2.56 1.08 -13.26
C ASP A 45 1.45 0.16 -13.82
N ALA A 46 0.31 0.07 -13.12
CA ALA A 46 -0.76 -0.89 -13.42
C ALA A 46 -2.15 -0.20 -13.55
N PRO A 47 -2.38 0.63 -14.59
CA PRO A 47 -3.63 1.36 -14.78
C PRO A 47 -4.86 0.45 -14.88
N VAL A 48 -4.76 -0.65 -15.64
CA VAL A 48 -5.88 -1.56 -15.87
C VAL A 48 -6.27 -2.30 -14.58
N ARG A 49 -5.29 -2.60 -13.72
CA ARG A 49 -5.53 -3.21 -12.41
C ARG A 49 -6.24 -2.23 -11.47
N ALA A 50 -5.80 -0.97 -11.45
CA ALA A 50 -6.50 0.08 -10.69
C ALA A 50 -7.93 0.29 -11.17
N TRP A 51 -8.17 0.24 -12.49
CA TRP A 51 -9.51 0.33 -13.07
C TRP A 51 -10.39 -0.87 -12.71
N GLU A 52 -9.86 -2.09 -12.79
CA GLU A 52 -10.56 -3.29 -12.37
C GLU A 52 -11.00 -3.18 -10.90
N TRP A 53 -10.08 -2.75 -10.01
CA TRP A 53 -10.39 -2.52 -8.60
C TRP A 53 -11.46 -1.44 -8.42
N ALA A 54 -11.34 -0.30 -9.11
CA ALA A 54 -12.29 0.80 -9.03
C ALA A 54 -13.71 0.35 -9.44
N LYS A 55 -13.84 -0.41 -10.53
CA LYS A 55 -15.13 -0.98 -10.96
C LYS A 55 -15.74 -1.93 -9.93
N GLN A 56 -14.92 -2.67 -9.19
CA GLN A 56 -15.40 -3.60 -8.16
C GLN A 56 -15.87 -2.84 -6.91
N GLN A 57 -15.13 -1.81 -6.48
CA GLN A 57 -15.44 -1.07 -5.24
C GLN A 57 -16.45 0.07 -5.44
N HIS A 58 -16.49 0.64 -6.64
CA HIS A 58 -17.34 1.79 -7.01
C HIS A 58 -18.10 1.49 -8.31
N PRO A 59 -18.99 0.48 -8.34
CA PRO A 59 -19.60 -0.01 -9.58
C PRO A 59 -20.47 1.03 -10.29
N ALA A 60 -21.01 2.03 -9.58
CA ALA A 60 -21.87 3.05 -10.17
C ALA A 60 -21.10 4.10 -10.98
N ASN A 61 -19.90 4.46 -10.54
CA ASN A 61 -19.16 5.62 -11.05
C ASN A 61 -17.64 5.50 -10.81
N PRO A 62 -16.99 4.45 -11.33
CA PRO A 62 -15.57 4.20 -11.11
C PRO A 62 -14.71 5.26 -11.79
N ALA A 63 -13.61 5.62 -11.15
CA ALA A 63 -12.64 6.58 -11.62
C ALA A 63 -11.22 6.13 -11.24
N VAL A 64 -10.22 6.55 -12.02
CA VAL A 64 -8.81 6.32 -11.68
C VAL A 64 -8.04 7.62 -11.82
N ILE A 65 -7.24 7.95 -10.80
CA ILE A 65 -6.27 9.03 -10.83
C ILE A 65 -4.90 8.42 -11.09
N ARG A 66 -4.16 8.97 -12.05
CA ARG A 66 -2.73 8.71 -12.22
C ARG A 66 -1.95 9.80 -11.50
N SER A 67 -0.96 9.39 -10.72
CA SER A 67 -0.02 10.27 -10.04
C SER A 67 1.43 9.89 -10.34
N THR A 68 2.34 10.86 -10.33
CA THR A 68 3.79 10.59 -10.21
C THR A 68 4.14 10.50 -8.73
N ILE A 69 4.75 9.41 -8.29
CA ILE A 69 5.08 9.13 -6.90
C ILE A 69 6.60 9.08 -6.75
N ARG A 70 7.14 9.87 -5.81
CA ARG A 70 8.53 9.73 -5.37
C ARG A 70 8.63 8.64 -4.30
N LEU A 71 9.58 7.73 -4.46
CA LEU A 71 9.88 6.67 -3.48
C LEU A 71 10.99 7.11 -2.51
N ASP A 72 10.83 8.30 -1.93
CA ASP A 72 11.76 8.80 -0.91
C ASP A 72 11.47 8.10 0.43
N ASP A 73 12.53 7.83 1.21
CA ASP A 73 12.48 7.13 2.51
C ASP A 73 11.59 5.88 2.48
N CYS A 74 11.81 5.04 1.46
CA CYS A 74 10.93 3.92 1.13
C CYS A 74 11.34 2.62 1.84
N ILE A 75 10.39 1.99 2.55
CA ILE A 75 10.49 0.56 2.84
C ILE A 75 10.13 -0.19 1.55
N ASP A 76 11.16 -0.67 0.84
CA ASP A 76 11.00 -1.30 -0.46
C ASP A 76 11.13 -2.81 -0.38
N LEU A 77 9.99 -3.50 -0.27
CA LEU A 77 9.96 -4.97 -0.10
C LEU A 77 10.29 -5.75 -1.38
N VAL A 78 10.55 -5.05 -2.49
CA VAL A 78 11.17 -5.66 -3.67
C VAL A 78 12.66 -5.91 -3.44
N ASP A 79 13.30 -5.09 -2.60
CA ASP A 79 14.68 -5.29 -2.18
C ASP A 79 14.74 -6.20 -0.95
N ILE A 80 15.44 -7.33 -1.11
CA ILE A 80 15.54 -8.35 -0.06
C ILE A 80 16.27 -7.88 1.20
N SER A 81 16.98 -6.75 1.14
CA SER A 81 17.71 -6.17 2.27
C SER A 81 16.81 -5.71 3.42
N TRP A 82 15.52 -5.46 3.18
CA TRP A 82 14.56 -5.06 4.22
C TRP A 82 14.14 -6.22 5.14
N PHE A 83 14.17 -7.46 4.67
CA PHE A 83 13.56 -8.58 5.41
C PHE A 83 14.23 -8.94 6.74
N PRO A 84 15.57 -8.87 6.92
CA PRO A 84 16.19 -9.07 8.23
C PRO A 84 15.67 -8.09 9.28
N LEU A 85 15.55 -6.81 8.93
CA LEU A 85 15.03 -5.76 9.81
C LEU A 85 13.54 -6.01 10.14
N ILE A 86 12.72 -6.29 9.13
CA ILE A 86 11.29 -6.56 9.30
C ILE A 86 11.05 -7.76 10.22
N ARG A 87 11.81 -8.86 10.07
CA ARG A 87 11.69 -10.02 10.94
C ARG A 87 12.03 -9.70 12.39
N ASN A 88 13.08 -8.91 12.61
CA ASN A 88 13.47 -8.50 13.96
C ASN A 88 12.39 -7.62 14.61
N ILE A 89 11.89 -6.61 13.90
CA ILE A 89 10.83 -5.73 14.41
C ILE A 89 9.53 -6.51 14.63
N TYR A 90 9.20 -7.47 13.77
CA TYR A 90 8.03 -8.33 13.95
C TYR A 90 8.10 -9.15 15.24
N ASN A 91 9.28 -9.64 15.64
CA ASN A 91 9.42 -10.35 16.92
C ASN A 91 9.10 -9.41 18.09
N SER A 92 9.60 -8.18 18.07
CA SER A 92 9.27 -7.16 19.07
C SER A 92 7.77 -6.82 19.08
N PHE A 93 7.14 -6.71 17.91
CA PHE A 93 5.70 -6.52 17.77
C PHE A 93 4.90 -7.64 18.45
N VAL A 94 5.31 -8.90 18.26
CA VAL A 94 4.66 -10.06 18.89
C VAL A 94 4.85 -10.04 20.42
N GLU A 95 6.05 -9.73 20.89
CA GLU A 95 6.35 -9.60 22.31
C GLU A 95 5.49 -8.51 22.98
N GLU A 96 5.34 -7.35 22.34
CA GLU A 96 4.52 -6.24 22.84
C GLU A 96 3.04 -6.63 22.97
N TYR A 97 2.48 -7.28 21.94
CA TYR A 97 1.11 -7.80 22.01
C TYR A 97 0.94 -8.81 23.15
N SER A 98 1.92 -9.72 23.31
CA SER A 98 1.91 -10.71 24.39
C SER A 98 1.97 -10.06 25.77
N GLN A 99 2.86 -9.07 25.98
CA GLN A 99 2.97 -8.35 27.25
C GLN A 99 1.70 -7.54 27.56
N GLY A 100 1.05 -7.00 26.52
CA GLY A 100 -0.21 -6.30 26.65
C GLY A 100 -1.45 -7.19 26.85
N ASN A 101 -1.29 -8.52 26.91
CA ASN A 101 -2.39 -9.50 26.89
C ASN A 101 -3.38 -9.28 25.73
N ARG A 102 -2.87 -8.83 24.57
CA ARG A 102 -3.67 -8.58 23.37
C ARG A 102 -3.45 -9.71 22.36
N PRO A 103 -4.51 -10.27 21.75
CA PRO A 103 -4.33 -11.21 20.67
C PRO A 103 -3.76 -10.49 19.44
N LEU A 104 -2.83 -11.12 18.74
CA LEU A 104 -2.37 -10.62 17.45
C LEU A 104 -3.56 -10.45 16.49
N PRO A 105 -3.58 -9.37 15.68
CA PRO A 105 -4.55 -9.26 14.60
C PRO A 105 -4.36 -10.44 13.65
N ARG A 106 -5.43 -10.81 12.95
CA ARG A 106 -5.40 -11.93 11.99
C ARG A 106 -5.72 -11.42 10.60
N GLN A 107 -5.01 -11.97 9.63
CA GLN A 107 -5.44 -11.89 8.25
C GLN A 107 -6.76 -12.66 8.10
N ASN A 108 -7.77 -12.07 7.45
CA ASN A 108 -9.04 -12.73 7.20
C ASN A 108 -9.27 -12.91 5.70
N PRO A 109 -8.83 -14.02 5.10
CA PRO A 109 -8.98 -14.22 3.67
C PRO A 109 -10.44 -14.41 3.21
N GLN A 110 -11.36 -14.80 4.10
CA GLN A 110 -12.75 -15.11 3.73
C GLN A 110 -13.71 -13.92 3.81
N ARG A 111 -13.41 -12.89 4.60
CA ARG A 111 -14.40 -11.86 4.98
C ARG A 111 -14.13 -10.46 4.44
N SER A 112 -13.34 -10.37 3.37
CA SER A 112 -12.66 -9.17 2.81
C SER A 112 -11.18 -9.25 3.12
N LYS A 113 -10.39 -9.01 2.07
CA LYS A 113 -8.97 -8.63 1.95
C LYS A 113 -8.46 -7.66 3.03
N ALA A 114 -8.70 -7.95 4.30
CA ALA A 114 -8.49 -7.11 5.45
C ALA A 114 -7.19 -7.56 6.13
N HIS A 115 -6.10 -6.93 5.72
CA HIS A 115 -4.72 -7.23 6.08
C HIS A 115 -4.37 -6.74 7.50
N ARG A 116 -5.22 -7.03 8.49
CA ARG A 116 -5.12 -6.45 9.84
C ARG A 116 -3.78 -6.73 10.52
N LEU A 117 -3.20 -7.91 10.31
CA LEU A 117 -1.88 -8.25 10.83
C LEU A 117 -0.80 -7.41 10.15
N ASP A 118 -0.78 -7.40 8.81
CA ASP A 118 0.21 -6.65 8.04
C ASP A 118 0.07 -5.15 8.30
N CYS A 119 -1.16 -4.62 8.33
CA CYS A 119 -1.49 -3.24 8.68
C CYS A 119 -0.87 -2.81 10.01
N ALA A 120 -1.14 -3.59 11.06
CA ALA A 120 -0.64 -3.30 12.40
C ALA A 120 0.88 -3.43 12.46
N CYS A 121 1.43 -4.47 11.85
CA CYS A 121 2.88 -4.69 11.81
C CYS A 121 3.62 -3.57 11.06
N PHE A 122 3.14 -3.11 9.90
CA PHE A 122 3.79 -2.04 9.16
C PHE A 122 3.64 -0.68 9.82
N ASN A 123 2.52 -0.40 10.48
CA ASN A 123 2.42 0.78 11.33
C ASN A 123 3.43 0.73 12.48
N TYR A 124 3.58 -0.42 13.13
CA TYR A 124 4.59 -0.62 14.18
C TYR A 124 6.02 -0.46 13.67
N ILE A 125 6.35 -1.03 12.50
CA ILE A 125 7.65 -0.84 11.85
C ILE A 125 7.94 0.63 11.62
N VAL A 126 6.96 1.39 11.13
CA VAL A 126 7.12 2.84 10.93
C VAL A 126 7.35 3.58 12.25
N GLU A 127 6.65 3.20 13.31
CA GLU A 127 6.83 3.78 14.65
C GLU A 127 8.26 3.54 15.17
N VAL A 128 8.71 2.29 15.16
CA VAL A 128 10.07 1.90 15.63
C VAL A 128 11.17 2.61 14.84
N LEU A 129 11.04 2.71 13.52
CA LEU A 129 12.03 3.42 12.70
C LEU A 129 11.97 4.94 12.94
N GLY A 130 10.77 5.49 13.15
CA GLY A 130 10.56 6.89 13.50
C GLY A 130 11.25 7.28 14.82
N GLU A 131 11.19 6.41 15.83
CA GLU A 131 11.91 6.59 17.11
C GLU A 131 13.44 6.63 16.93
N GLN A 132 13.95 6.00 15.87
CA GLN A 132 15.36 5.99 15.50
C GLN A 132 15.74 7.15 14.55
N GLY A 133 14.81 8.07 14.28
CA GLY A 133 15.00 9.21 13.38
C GLY A 133 14.91 8.85 11.89
N GLN A 134 14.47 7.64 11.55
CA GLN A 134 14.24 7.18 10.18
C GLN A 134 12.73 7.09 9.93
N ILE A 135 12.11 8.17 9.46
CA ILE A 135 10.65 8.19 9.25
C ILE A 135 10.35 7.66 7.84
N PRO A 136 9.80 6.44 7.67
CA PRO A 136 9.48 5.93 6.35
C PRO A 136 8.28 6.69 5.79
N ARG A 137 8.42 7.19 4.56
CA ARG A 137 7.41 8.04 3.92
C ARG A 137 6.65 7.32 2.81
N THR A 138 7.22 6.23 2.30
CA THR A 138 6.57 5.30 1.39
C THR A 138 6.85 3.85 1.76
N ILE A 139 5.94 2.95 1.41
CA ILE A 139 6.13 1.51 1.52
C ILE A 139 5.70 0.90 0.20
N ARG A 140 6.56 0.07 -0.40
CA ARG A 140 6.32 -0.61 -1.67
C ARG A 140 6.38 -2.12 -1.49
N ALA A 141 5.39 -2.84 -2.01
CA ALA A 141 5.35 -4.29 -1.92
C ALA A 141 4.70 -4.95 -3.14
N VAL A 142 5.04 -6.21 -3.39
CA VAL A 142 4.41 -7.06 -4.40
C VAL A 142 3.30 -7.86 -3.74
N PHE A 143 2.11 -7.89 -4.35
CA PHE A 143 0.98 -8.70 -3.94
C PHE A 143 0.63 -9.72 -5.01
N LEU A 144 0.60 -10.99 -4.62
CA LEU A 144 0.17 -12.11 -5.46
C LEU A 144 -1.34 -12.29 -5.28
N GLU A 145 -2.12 -11.46 -5.96
CA GLU A 145 -3.57 -11.62 -6.05
C GLU A 145 -3.98 -12.37 -7.31
N GLY A 146 -5.20 -12.94 -7.29
CA GLY A 146 -5.80 -13.60 -8.43
C GLY A 146 -5.53 -15.11 -8.42
N GLU A 147 -5.59 -15.71 -9.60
CA GLU A 147 -5.36 -17.14 -9.79
C GLU A 147 -4.07 -17.37 -10.59
N PRO A 148 -3.40 -18.53 -10.42
CA PRO A 148 -2.35 -18.95 -11.34
C PRO A 148 -2.87 -18.95 -12.79
N VAL A 149 -2.15 -18.31 -13.72
CA VAL A 149 -2.58 -18.16 -15.12
C VAL A 149 -2.71 -19.50 -15.89
N TYR A 150 -2.13 -20.58 -15.34
CA TYR A 150 -2.26 -21.97 -15.78
C TYR A 150 -1.86 -22.91 -14.64
N PRO A 151 -2.17 -24.24 -14.70
CA PRO A 151 -1.87 -25.17 -13.61
C PRO A 151 -0.41 -25.12 -13.15
N ASN A 152 -0.20 -25.00 -11.84
CA ASN A 152 1.11 -24.88 -11.17
C ASN A 152 1.94 -23.62 -11.53
N SER A 153 1.33 -22.60 -12.14
CA SER A 153 2.05 -21.34 -12.45
C SER A 153 2.45 -20.57 -11.19
N ALA A 154 3.64 -19.98 -11.22
CA ALA A 154 4.06 -18.95 -10.27
C ALA A 154 3.60 -17.53 -10.70
N ILE A 155 2.97 -17.39 -11.87
CA ILE A 155 2.45 -16.14 -12.40
C ILE A 155 0.96 -16.07 -12.09
N PHE A 156 0.54 -14.99 -11.44
CA PHE A 156 -0.84 -14.74 -11.05
C PHE A 156 -1.46 -13.63 -11.92
N ASP A 157 -2.71 -13.81 -12.33
CA ASP A 157 -3.41 -12.93 -13.28
C ASP A 157 -3.75 -11.53 -12.73
N ARG A 158 -3.61 -11.34 -11.41
CA ARG A 158 -3.78 -10.04 -10.73
C ARG A 158 -2.60 -9.67 -9.85
N ALA A 159 -1.44 -10.28 -10.05
CA ALA A 159 -0.22 -9.84 -9.37
C ALA A 159 0.05 -8.37 -9.68
N HIS A 160 0.43 -7.60 -8.66
CA HIS A 160 0.70 -6.18 -8.82
C HIS A 160 1.66 -5.67 -7.74
N VAL A 161 2.26 -4.51 -8.01
CA VAL A 161 2.98 -3.74 -7.00
C VAL A 161 2.04 -2.69 -6.44
N GLN A 162 1.97 -2.61 -5.12
CA GLN A 162 1.22 -1.58 -4.40
C GLN A 162 2.20 -0.65 -3.68
N ILE A 163 1.88 0.63 -3.65
CA ILE A 163 2.60 1.66 -2.89
C ILE A 163 1.63 2.27 -1.88
N ALA A 164 2.02 2.30 -0.61
CA ALA A 164 1.40 3.12 0.42
C ALA A 164 2.25 4.38 0.62
N VAL A 165 1.67 5.54 0.30
CA VAL A 165 2.30 6.85 0.48
C VAL A 165 1.82 7.45 1.79
N ARG A 166 2.72 7.61 2.76
CA ARG A 166 2.42 8.12 4.12
C ARG A 166 2.54 9.63 4.21
N ASP A 167 3.34 10.22 3.33
CA ASP A 167 3.53 11.66 3.20
C ASP A 167 3.08 12.14 1.82
N THR A 168 2.00 12.91 1.78
CA THR A 168 1.37 13.36 0.54
C THR A 168 2.22 14.33 -0.28
N SER A 169 3.28 14.93 0.29
CA SER A 169 4.24 15.75 -0.47
C SER A 169 5.12 14.94 -1.44
N LEU A 170 5.04 13.60 -1.38
CA LEU A 170 5.66 12.69 -2.35
C LEU A 170 4.76 12.37 -3.54
N ILE A 171 3.51 12.82 -3.50
CA ILE A 171 2.55 12.75 -4.60
C ILE A 171 2.69 14.05 -5.39
N GLU A 172 3.27 13.97 -6.58
CA GLU A 172 3.56 15.15 -7.40
C GLU A 172 2.38 15.45 -8.35
N GLU A 173 2.52 15.16 -9.63
CA GLU A 173 1.51 15.44 -10.66
C GLU A 173 0.35 14.43 -10.57
N SER A 174 -0.89 14.90 -10.43
CA SER A 174 -2.09 14.03 -10.39
C SER A 174 -3.11 14.43 -11.45
N ARG A 175 -3.65 13.46 -12.18
CA ARG A 175 -4.71 13.69 -13.17
C ARG A 175 -5.69 12.52 -13.26
N LEU A 176 -6.96 12.82 -13.50
CA LEU A 176 -7.95 11.82 -13.87
C LEU A 176 -7.55 11.18 -15.20
N VAL A 177 -7.57 9.85 -15.27
CA VAL A 177 -7.32 9.10 -16.50
C VAL A 177 -8.57 8.38 -16.94
N ARG A 178 -8.81 8.39 -18.26
CA ARG A 178 -9.86 7.60 -18.89
C ARG A 178 -9.26 6.27 -19.32
N LEU A 179 -9.83 5.18 -18.82
CA LEU A 179 -9.38 3.81 -19.03
C LEU A 179 -10.47 2.98 -19.71
#